data_AF-A0A7K6DUN7-F1
#
_entry.id   AF-A0A7K6DUN7-F1
#
_cell.length_a   1.000
_cell.length_b   1.000
_cell.length_c   1.000
_cell.angle_alpha   90.00
_cell.angle_beta   90.00
_cell.angle_gamma   90.00
#
_symmetry.space_group_name_H-M   'P 1'
#
loop_
_entity.id
_entity.type
_entity.pdbx_description
1 polymer ?
#
loop_
_entity_poly.entity_id
_entity_poly.type
_entity_poly.pdbx_seq_one_letter_code
_entity_poly.pdbx_strand_id
1 'polypeptide(L)'
;PRQRGFVRAAGCSENLKLLQTLVRSAKKEHRPLGVVFMDIVKAFDTMSHQHILHGLQQRGVNPHVISLVSNMYENIHASNT
;
A
#
# COMPACT_ATOMS: atom_id res chain seq x y z
N PRO A 1 7.19 2.29 -10.68
CA PRO A 1 6.46 1.86 -9.46
C PRO A 1 7.17 0.68 -8.76
N ARG A 2 7.33 0.70 -7.43
CA ARG A 2 7.97 -0.38 -6.64
C ARG A 2 6.98 -1.19 -5.78
N GLN A 3 5.67 -0.95 -5.95
CA GLN A 3 4.61 -1.72 -5.30
C GLN A 3 4.52 -3.11 -5.92
N ARG A 4 4.54 -4.15 -5.08
CA ARG A 4 4.41 -5.57 -5.49
C ARG A 4 3.19 -6.27 -4.89
N GLY A 5 2.58 -5.69 -3.86
CA GLY A 5 1.31 -6.17 -3.31
C GLY A 5 0.13 -5.69 -4.15
N PHE A 6 -0.88 -6.56 -4.32
CA PHE A 6 -2.16 -6.27 -4.99
C PHE A 6 -2.03 -5.78 -6.45
N VAL A 7 -0.94 -6.13 -7.14
CA VAL A 7 -0.72 -5.81 -8.56
C VAL A 7 -0.32 -7.06 -9.32
N ARG A 8 -0.60 -7.10 -10.63
CA ARG A 8 -0.16 -8.19 -11.52
C ARG A 8 1.31 -8.03 -11.87
N ALA A 9 2.19 -8.39 -10.92
CA ALA A 9 3.64 -8.35 -11.09
C ALA A 9 4.29 -9.55 -10.39
N ALA A 10 5.59 -9.75 -10.62
CA ALA A 10 6.39 -10.59 -9.74
C ALA A 10 6.19 -10.09 -8.30
N GLY A 11 5.86 -11.01 -7.37
CA GLY A 11 5.49 -10.65 -6.00
C GLY A 11 6.64 -10.07 -5.18
N CYS A 12 6.69 -10.36 -3.89
CA CYS A 12 7.68 -9.79 -2.98
C CYS A 12 9.14 -10.19 -3.28
N SER A 13 9.37 -11.19 -4.13
CA SER A 13 10.71 -11.68 -4.49
C SER A 13 11.59 -10.59 -5.10
N GLU A 14 11.01 -9.69 -5.91
CA GLU A 14 11.77 -8.61 -6.53
C GLU A 14 12.26 -7.60 -5.49
N ASN A 15 11.38 -7.19 -4.57
CA ASN A 15 11.73 -6.26 -3.49
C ASN A 15 12.75 -6.90 -2.54
N LEU A 16 12.63 -8.20 -2.25
CA LEU A 16 13.59 -8.93 -1.45
C LEU A 16 14.97 -8.99 -2.13
N LYS A 17 15.02 -9.28 -3.44
CA LYS A 17 16.28 -9.31 -4.21
C LYS A 17 16.95 -7.93 -4.22
N LEU A 18 16.17 -6.86 -4.36
CA LEU A 18 16.68 -5.48 -4.28
C LEU A 18 17.29 -5.20 -2.90
N LEU A 19 16.56 -5.49 -1.82
CA LEU A 19 17.05 -5.30 -0.45
C LEU A 19 18.33 -6.09 -0.19
N GLN A 20 18.38 -7.36 -0.59
CA GLN A 20 19.57 -8.20 -0.48
C GLN A 20 20.76 -7.61 -1.24
N THR A 21 20.53 -7.06 -2.44
CA THR A 21 21.57 -6.43 -3.24
C THR A 21 22.12 -5.18 -2.56
N LEU A 22 21.26 -4.34 -1.99
CA LEU A 22 21.66 -3.14 -1.23
C LEU A 22 22.49 -3.52 0.00
N VAL A 23 22.06 -4.53 0.76
CA VAL A 23 22.80 -5.04 1.93
C VAL A 23 24.18 -5.58 1.52
N ARG A 24 24.26 -6.33 0.41
CA ARG A 24 25.53 -6.86 -0.10
C ARG A 24 26.48 -5.76 -0.57
N SER A 25 25.99 -4.74 -1.28
CA SER A 25 26.80 -3.57 -1.70
C SER A 25 27.32 -2.80 -0.48
N ALA A 26 26.46 -2.52 0.50
CA ALA A 26 26.87 -1.80 1.71
C ALA A 26 27.98 -2.53 2.47
N LYS A 27 27.87 -3.87 2.60
CA LYS A 27 28.91 -4.72 3.19
C LYS A 27 30.22 -4.68 2.40
N LYS A 28 30.14 -4.78 1.06
CA LYS A 28 31.33 -4.77 0.18
C LYS A 28 32.08 -3.43 0.22
N GLU A 29 31.35 -2.33 0.33
CA GLU A 29 31.89 -0.97 0.30
C GLU A 29 32.20 -0.41 1.69
N HIS A 30 32.00 -1.22 2.75
CA HIS A 30 32.17 -0.80 4.16
C HIS A 30 31.41 0.49 4.51
N ARG A 31 30.23 0.69 3.91
CA ARG A 31 29.39 1.87 4.15
C ARG A 31 28.18 1.54 5.02
N PRO A 32 27.71 2.47 5.86
CA PRO A 32 26.50 2.28 6.63
C PRO A 32 25.26 2.20 5.72
N LEU A 33 24.30 1.36 6.10
CA LEU A 33 23.00 1.23 5.45
C LEU A 33 21.89 1.25 6.52
N GLY A 34 21.01 2.25 6.45
CA GLY A 34 19.79 2.30 7.24
C GLY A 34 18.64 1.62 6.51
N VAL A 35 17.88 0.78 7.21
CA VAL A 35 16.64 0.16 6.70
C VAL A 35 15.53 0.40 7.71
N VAL A 36 14.41 0.96 7.25
CA VAL A 36 13.22 1.19 8.07
C VAL A 36 12.10 0.28 7.58
N PHE A 37 11.59 -0.56 8.48
CA PHE A 37 10.40 -1.37 8.25
C PHE A 37 9.21 -0.66 8.88
N MET A 38 8.22 -0.32 8.06
CA MET A 38 6.99 0.33 8.49
C MET A 38 5.82 -0.62 8.26
N ASP A 39 4.98 -0.77 9.28
CA ASP A 39 3.75 -1.54 9.21
C ASP A 39 2.58 -0.69 9.72
N ILE A 40 1.39 -0.88 9.13
CA ILE A 40 0.20 -0.10 9.46
C ILE A 40 -0.77 -1.00 10.21
N VAL A 41 -1.05 -0.67 11.47
CA VAL A 41 -1.99 -1.42 12.31
C VAL A 41 -3.40 -1.35 11.69
N LYS A 42 -3.99 -2.53 11.47
CA LYS A 42 -5.36 -2.69 10.96
C LYS A 42 -5.65 -1.81 9.73
N ALA A 43 -4.75 -1.80 8.75
CA ALA A 43 -4.78 -0.85 7.64
C ALA A 43 -6.14 -0.74 6.91
N PHE A 44 -6.90 -1.83 6.80
CA PHE A 44 -8.22 -1.80 6.17
C PHE A 44 -9.33 -1.28 7.08
N ASP A 45 -9.18 -1.42 8.40
CA ASP A 45 -10.17 -0.94 9.38
C ASP A 45 -9.90 0.52 9.77
N THR A 46 -8.65 0.97 9.75
CA THR A 46 -8.23 2.30 10.23
C THR A 46 -8.19 3.37 9.14
N MET A 47 -8.20 2.97 7.87
CA MET A 47 -8.28 3.93 6.76
C MET A 47 -9.69 4.48 6.62
N SER A 48 -9.83 5.82 6.68
CA SER A 48 -11.14 6.44 6.49
C SER A 48 -11.63 6.26 5.04
N HIS A 49 -12.94 6.05 4.88
CA HIS A 49 -13.56 5.92 3.56
C HIS A 49 -13.35 7.16 2.68
N GLN A 50 -13.25 8.35 3.28
CA GLN A 50 -12.91 9.59 2.57
C GLN A 50 -11.54 9.51 1.87
N HIS A 51 -10.52 8.91 2.50
CA HIS A 51 -9.21 8.74 1.87
C HIS A 51 -9.28 7.79 0.67
N ILE A 52 -10.09 6.74 0.74
CA ILE A 52 -10.30 5.80 -0.36
C ILE A 52 -10.95 6.52 -1.55
N LEU A 53 -12.06 7.25 -1.30
CA LEU A 53 -12.77 7.99 -2.34
C LEU A 53 -11.89 9.07 -2.98
N HIS A 54 -11.14 9.82 -2.18
CA HIS A 54 -10.18 10.80 -2.68
C HIS A 54 -9.09 10.15 -3.55
N GLY A 55 -8.57 9.00 -3.11
CA GLY A 55 -7.59 8.23 -3.88
C GLY A 55 -8.11 7.68 -5.21
N LEU A 56 -9.43 7.43 -5.33
CA LEU A 56 -10.07 7.05 -6.59
C LEU A 56 -10.24 8.26 -7.52
N GLN A 57 -10.67 9.40 -6.97
CA GLN A 57 -10.80 10.66 -7.70
C GLN A 57 -9.47 11.11 -8.30
N GLN A 58 -8.39 11.11 -7.50
CA GLN A 58 -7.05 11.47 -7.97
C GLN A 58 -6.53 10.56 -9.08
N ARG A 59 -6.98 9.29 -9.13
CA ARG A 59 -6.62 8.34 -10.19
C ARG A 59 -7.49 8.48 -11.45
N GLY A 60 -8.44 9.41 -11.47
CA GLY A 60 -9.33 9.63 -12.62
C GLY A 60 -10.36 8.51 -12.81
N VAL A 61 -10.73 7.80 -11.74
CA VAL A 61 -11.77 6.76 -11.82
C VAL A 61 -13.11 7.40 -12.14
N ASN A 62 -13.93 6.73 -12.96
CA ASN A 62 -15.24 7.25 -13.37
C ASN A 62 -16.13 7.56 -12.14
N PRO A 63 -16.82 8.73 -12.10
CA PRO A 63 -17.70 9.10 -10.99
C PRO A 63 -18.76 8.05 -10.62
N HIS A 64 -19.28 7.30 -11.58
CA HIS A 64 -20.26 6.24 -11.33
C HIS A 64 -19.66 5.08 -10.53
N VAL A 65 -18.41 4.72 -10.82
CA VAL A 65 -17.67 3.69 -10.07
C VAL A 65 -17.33 4.20 -8.67
N ILE A 66 -16.96 5.47 -8.53
CA ILE A 66 -16.71 6.08 -7.22
C ILE A 66 -18.00 6.09 -6.38
N SER A 67 -19.15 6.44 -6.98
CA SER A 67 -20.45 6.37 -6.31
C SER A 67 -20.80 4.94 -5.89
N LEU A 68 -20.57 3.95 -6.75
CA LEU A 68 -20.77 2.54 -6.39
C LEU A 68 -19.92 2.15 -5.17
N VAL A 69 -18.63 2.51 -5.15
CA VAL A 69 -17.74 2.23 -4.02
C VAL A 69 -18.18 2.98 -2.75
N SER A 70 -18.63 4.24 -2.87
CA SER A 70 -19.18 5.00 -1.73
C SER A 70 -20.38 4.26 -1.11
N ASN A 71 -21.33 3.86 -1.95
CA ASN A 71 -22.54 3.16 -1.52
C ASN A 71 -22.22 1.82 -0.83
N MET A 72 -21.12 1.14 -1.24
CA MET A 72 -20.66 -0.08 -0.57
C MET A 72 -20.23 0.19 0.88
N TYR A 73 -19.74 1.38 1.21
CA TYR A 73 -19.32 1.74 2.57
C TYR A 73 -20.44 2.34 3.43
N GLU A 74 -21.52 2.87 2.83
CA GLU A 74 -22.60 3.56 3.56
C GLU A 74 -23.46 2.65 4.45
N ASN A 75 -23.47 1.33 4.22
CA ASN A 75 -24.29 0.37 4.98
C ASN A 75 -23.48 -0.64 5.80
N ILE A 76 -22.18 -0.41 5.95
CA ILE A 76 -21.31 -1.26 6.77
C ILE A 76 -21.18 -0.59 8.13
N HIS A 77 -22.09 -0.89 9.05
CA HIS A 77 -21.87 -0.62 10.47
C HIS A 77 -20.77 -1.56 10.97
N ALA A 78 -19.51 -1.13 10.88
CA ALA A 78 -18.51 -1.63 11.81
C ALA A 78 -18.93 -1.11 13.19
N SER A 79 -19.62 -1.94 13.96
CA SER A 79 -19.99 -1.66 15.34
C SER A 79 -18.73 -1.25 16.11
N ASN A 80 -18.60 0.04 16.39
CA ASN A 80 -17.65 0.56 17.35
C ASN A 80 -17.95 -0.12 18.70
N THR A 81 -17.06 -1.03 19.11
CA THR A 81 -16.91 -1.47 20.50
C THR A 81 -15.44 -1.35 20.86
#